data_AF-A0A9C9BY80-F1
#
_entry.id   AF-A0A9C9BY80-F1
#
_cell.length_a   1.000
_cell.length_b   1.000
_cell.length_c   1.000
_cell.angle_alpha   90.00
_cell.angle_beta   90.00
_cell.angle_gamma   90.00
#
_symmetry.space_group_name_H-M   'P 1'
#
loop_
_entity.id
_entity.type
_entity.pdbx_description
1 polymer ?
#
loop_
_entity_poly.entity_id
_entity_poly.type
_entity_poly.pdbx_seq_one_letter_code
_entity_poly.pdbx_strand_id
1 'polypeptide(L)'
;FVLMSGHSTRHVQGLAEAIEGELRSKRVSSKHSEGLREGLWVLLDFGDVVVHIFYKDKREFYDLEGLWHDAPRIKLDELLEGEE
;
A
#
# COMPACT_ATOMS: atom_id res chain seq x y z
N PHE A 1 -2.72 8.34 0.60
CA PHE A 1 -2.54 7.00 0.03
C PHE A 1 -1.08 6.59 0.07
N VAL A 2 -0.81 5.30 0.21
CA VAL A 2 0.53 4.71 -0.02
C VAL A 2 0.40 3.77 -1.21
N LEU A 3 1.27 3.92 -2.22
CA LEU A 3 1.26 3.09 -3.43
C LEU A 3 2.62 2.40 -3.57
N MET A 4 2.60 1.07 -3.70
CA MET A 4 3.82 0.28 -3.89
C MET A 4 3.60 -0.85 -4.90
N SER A 5 4.70 -1.44 -5.37
CA SER A 5 4.67 -2.52 -6.37
C SER A 5 5.45 -3.74 -5.92
N GLY A 6 4.85 -4.91 -6.11
CA GLY A 6 5.51 -6.20 -6.03
C GLY A 6 5.91 -6.73 -7.41
N HIS A 7 6.95 -7.55 -7.44
CA HIS A 7 7.50 -8.16 -8.65
C HIS A 7 6.78 -9.45 -9.09
N SER A 8 5.91 -10.00 -8.24
CA SER A 8 5.07 -11.18 -8.52
C SER A 8 3.85 -11.16 -7.60
N THR A 9 2.82 -11.94 -7.90
CA THR A 9 1.62 -12.04 -7.05
C THR A 9 1.96 -12.53 -5.64
N ARG A 10 2.88 -13.49 -5.50
CA ARG A 10 3.41 -13.93 -4.20
C ARG A 10 4.15 -12.83 -3.44
N HIS A 11 4.92 -11.98 -4.14
CA HIS A 11 5.59 -10.86 -3.49
C HIS A 11 4.57 -9.83 -3.00
N VAL A 12 3.54 -9.51 -3.79
CA VAL A 12 2.44 -8.63 -3.38
C VAL A 12 1.74 -9.16 -2.12
N GLN A 13 1.44 -10.47 -2.07
CA GLN A 13 0.87 -11.13 -0.89
C GLN A 13 1.78 -11.00 0.33
N GLY A 14 3.06 -11.35 0.18
CA GLY A 14 4.02 -11.24 1.28
C GLY A 14 4.20 -9.81 1.79
N LEU A 15 4.17 -8.81 0.91
CA LEU A 15 4.19 -7.39 1.32
C LEU A 15 2.95 -7.03 2.14
N ALA A 16 1.77 -7.44 1.70
CA ALA A 16 0.52 -7.18 2.42
C ALA A 16 0.53 -7.82 3.81
N GLU A 17 0.92 -9.10 3.89
CA GLU A 17 1.02 -9.84 5.14
C GLU A 17 2.06 -9.23 6.09
N ALA A 18 3.22 -8.80 5.56
CA ALA A 18 4.25 -8.13 6.34
C ALA A 18 3.77 -6.81 6.92
N ILE A 19 3.09 -5.97 6.13
CA ILE A 19 2.52 -4.70 6.58
C ILE A 19 1.48 -4.92 7.68
N GLU A 20 0.54 -5.85 7.46
CA GLU A 20 -0.44 -6.20 8.48
C GLU A 20 0.21 -6.75 9.74
N GLY A 21 1.21 -7.63 9.61
CA GLY A 21 1.93 -8.22 10.74
C GLY A 21 2.63 -7.16 11.60
N GLU A 22 3.38 -6.27 10.97
CA GLU A 22 4.09 -5.17 11.64
C GLU A 22 3.12 -4.21 12.33
N LEU A 23 2.05 -3.79 11.66
CA LEU A 23 1.07 -2.88 12.26
C LEU A 23 0.25 -3.53 13.38
N ARG A 24 -0.05 -4.82 13.26
CA ARG A 24 -0.73 -5.59 14.31
C ARG A 24 0.08 -5.60 15.61
N SER A 25 1.41 -5.68 15.53
CA SER A 25 2.29 -5.57 16.71
C SER A 25 2.14 -4.22 17.44
N LYS A 26 1.76 -3.17 16.70
CA LYS A 26 1.49 -1.80 17.20
C LYS A 26 0.02 -1.56 17.53
N ARG A 27 -0.81 -2.61 17.58
CA ARG A 27 -2.27 -2.55 17.81
C ARG A 27 -3.04 -1.77 16.74
N VAL A 28 -2.48 -1.68 15.54
CA VAL A 28 -3.15 -1.15 14.35
C VAL A 28 -3.53 -2.32 13.46
N SER A 29 -4.74 -2.34 12.93
CA SER A 29 -5.20 -3.39 12.00
C SER A 29 -6.00 -2.76 10.89
N SER A 30 -5.93 -3.32 9.70
CA SER A 30 -6.78 -2.86 8.59
C SER A 30 -8.24 -3.11 8.95
N LYS A 31 -9.08 -2.11 8.76
CA LYS A 31 -10.54 -2.21 8.86
C LYS A 31 -11.09 -3.13 7.77
N HIS A 32 -10.48 -3.08 6.60
CA HIS A 32 -10.88 -3.85 5.43
C HIS A 32 -9.67 -4.22 4.58
N SER A 33 -9.72 -5.39 3.95
CA SER A 33 -8.70 -5.83 3.00
C SER A 33 -9.33 -6.51 1.78
N GLU A 34 -8.80 -6.23 0.59
CA GLU A 34 -9.28 -6.80 -0.68
C GLU A 34 -8.14 -7.31 -1.55
N GLY A 35 -8.42 -8.32 -2.38
CA GLY A 35 -7.50 -8.83 -3.40
C GLY A 35 -6.30 -9.63 -2.88
N LEU A 36 -6.24 -9.90 -1.57
CA LEU A 36 -5.13 -10.62 -0.92
C LEU A 36 -4.91 -12.00 -1.53
N ARG A 37 -5.98 -12.73 -1.88
CA ARG A 37 -5.87 -14.09 -2.41
C ARG A 37 -5.29 -14.12 -3.83
N GLU A 38 -5.62 -13.13 -4.65
CA GLU A 38 -5.19 -13.04 -6.04
C GLU A 38 -3.80 -12.41 -6.17
N GLY A 39 -3.46 -11.44 -5.31
CA GLY A 39 -2.15 -10.76 -5.30
C GLY A 39 -1.86 -9.90 -6.54
N LEU A 40 -2.89 -9.59 -7.35
CA LEU A 40 -2.75 -8.71 -8.51
C LEU A 40 -2.81 -7.23 -8.12
N TRP A 41 -3.70 -6.92 -7.18
CA TRP A 41 -3.86 -5.63 -6.54
C TRP A 41 -4.46 -5.90 -5.17
N VAL A 42 -3.69 -5.60 -4.13
CA VAL A 42 -4.15 -5.68 -2.75
C VAL A 42 -4.44 -4.27 -2.24
N LEU A 43 -5.59 -4.10 -1.60
CA LEU A 43 -5.98 -2.89 -0.90
C LEU A 43 -6.05 -3.20 0.59
N LEU A 44 -5.32 -2.42 1.40
CA LEU A 44 -5.40 -2.45 2.86
C LEU A 44 -5.91 -1.08 3.35
N ASP A 45 -7.07 -1.06 3.97
CA ASP A 45 -7.70 0.15 4.50
C ASP A 45 -7.52 0.23 6.02
N PHE A 46 -6.78 1.22 6.52
CA PHE A 46 -6.60 1.50 7.94
C PHE A 46 -7.49 2.65 8.46
N GLY A 47 -8.36 3.22 7.62
CA GLY A 47 -9.17 4.40 7.92
C GLY A 47 -8.51 5.70 7.47
N ASP A 48 -7.42 6.10 8.13
CA ASP A 48 -6.72 7.36 7.82
C ASP A 48 -5.73 7.20 6.67
N VAL A 49 -5.22 5.98 6.48
CA VAL A 49 -4.27 5.63 5.43
C VAL A 49 -4.77 4.38 4.72
N VAL A 50 -4.77 4.43 3.38
CA VAL A 50 -5.05 3.27 2.53
C VAL A 50 -3.80 2.93 1.72
N VAL A 51 -3.40 1.67 1.77
CA VAL A 51 -2.22 1.12 1.10
C VAL A 51 -2.66 0.32 -0.12
N HIS A 52 -2.11 0.65 -1.28
CA HIS A 52 -2.31 -0.04 -2.54
C HIS A 52 -1.03 -0.77 -2.92
N ILE A 53 -1.10 -2.09 -3.04
CA ILE A 53 0.03 -2.95 -3.39
C ILE A 53 -0.28 -3.61 -4.72
N PHE A 54 0.39 -3.16 -5.77
CA PHE A 54 0.15 -3.63 -7.12
C PHE A 54 1.15 -4.70 -7.54
N TYR A 55 0.70 -5.71 -8.27
CA TYR A 55 1.61 -6.40 -9.18
C TYR A 55 2.06 -5.41 -10.26
N LYS A 56 3.37 -5.31 -10.53
CA LYS A 56 3.97 -4.27 -11.37
C LYS A 56 3.17 -3.96 -12.65
N ASP A 57 2.81 -5.01 -13.40
CA ASP A 57 2.12 -4.88 -14.69
C ASP A 57 0.69 -4.33 -14.57
N LYS A 58 0.09 -4.39 -13.38
CA LYS A 58 -1.25 -3.84 -13.10
C LYS A 58 -1.21 -2.38 -12.67
N ARG A 59 -0.12 -1.89 -12.08
CA ARG A 59 -0.02 -0.49 -11.62
C ARG A 59 -0.16 0.49 -12.78
N GLU A 60 0.57 0.25 -13.87
CA GLU A 60 0.52 1.09 -15.07
C GLU A 60 -0.85 1.05 -15.76
N PHE A 61 -1.56 -0.09 -15.70
CA PHE A 61 -2.89 -0.22 -16.27
C PHE A 61 -3.95 0.61 -15.52
N TYR A 62 -3.87 0.65 -14.18
CA TYR A 62 -4.84 1.37 -13.35
C TYR A 62 -4.49 2.86 -13.14
N ASP A 63 -3.20 3.23 -13.23
CA ASP A 63 -2.69 4.60 -13.17
C ASP A 63 -3.35 5.48 -12.09
N LEU A 64 -3.34 4.97 -10.85
CA LEU A 64 -3.86 5.75 -9.72
C LEU A 64 -3.05 7.03 -9.51
N GLU A 65 -1.75 7.02 -9.83
CA GLU A 65 -0.93 8.22 -9.79
C GLU A 65 -1.41 9.30 -10.77
N GLY A 66 -1.88 8.94 -11.96
CA GLY A 66 -2.52 9.85 -12.90
C GLY A 66 -3.88 10.34 -12.39
N LEU A 67 -4.69 9.45 -11.83
CA LEU A 67 -6.00 9.82 -11.25
C LEU A 67 -5.84 10.87 -10.12
N TRP A 68 -4.83 10.71 -9.28
CA TRP A 68 -4.56 11.58 -8.13
C TRP A 68 -3.42 12.59 -8.39
N HIS A 69 -3.20 13.01 -9.64
CA HIS A 69 -2.06 13.86 -9.99
C HIS A 69 -2.03 15.21 -9.25
N ASP A 70 -3.20 15.77 -8.91
CA ASP A 70 -3.34 17.02 -8.16
C ASP A 70 -3.10 16.87 -6.65
N ALA A 71 -2.99 15.64 -6.13
CA ALA A 71 -2.76 15.41 -4.72
C ALA A 71 -1.29 15.71 -4.34
N PRO A 72 -1.04 16.44 -3.24
CA PRO A 72 0.33 16.67 -2.76
C PRO A 72 1.08 15.34 -2.55
N ARG A 73 2.29 15.25 -3.09
CA ARG A 73 3.18 14.12 -2.85
C ARG A 73 4.07 14.41 -1.64
N ILE A 74 3.89 13.61 -0.60
CA ILE A 74 4.75 13.64 0.59
C ILE A 74 6.01 12.84 0.27
N LYS A 75 7.19 13.47 0.38
CA LYS A 75 8.44 12.71 0.29
C LYS A 75 8.61 11.88 1.56
N LEU A 76 9.05 10.64 1.39
CA LEU A 76 9.21 9.74 2.53
C LEU A 76 10.25 10.26 3.52
N ASP A 77 11.35 10.82 3.03
CA ASP A 77 12.41 11.38 3.88
C ASP A 77 11.88 12.51 4.79
N GLU A 78 11.08 13.42 4.22
CA GLU A 78 10.43 14.52 4.96
C GLU A 78 9.43 14.01 6.02
N LEU A 79 8.82 12.84 5.81
CA LEU A 79 7.90 12.23 6.78
C LEU A 79 8.65 11.58 7.95
N LEU A 80 9.83 11.01 7.70
CA LEU A 80 10.62 10.30 8.72
C LEU A 80 11.45 11.26 9.58
N GLU A 81 11.85 12.41 9.04
CA GLU A 81 12.57 13.46 9.78
C GLU A 81 11.69 14.19 10.82
N GLY A 82 10.36 14.08 10.72
CA GLY A 82 9.42 14.65 11.68
C GLY A 82 9.27 13.90 13.01
N GLU A 83 10.04 12.83 13.23
CA GLU A 83 10.06 12.02 14.47
C GLU A 83 11.23 12.38 15.43
N GLU A 84 11.89 13.54 15.27
CA GLU A 84 12.85 14.09 16.27
C GLU A 84 12.21 15.01 17.31
#